data_AF-A0A2N6LKZ0-F1
#
_entry.id   AF-A0A2N6LKZ0-F1
#
_cell.length_a   1.000
_cell.length_b   1.000
_cell.length_c   1.000
_cell.angle_alpha   90.00
_cell.angle_beta   90.00
_cell.angle_gamma   90.00
#
_symmetry.space_group_name_H-M   'P 1'
#
loop_
_entity.id
_entity.type
_entity.pdbx_description
1 polymer ?
#
loop_
_entity_poly.entity_id
_entity_poly.type
_entity_poly.pdbx_seq_one_letter_code
_entity_poly.pdbx_strand_id
1 'polypeptide(L)'
;MVNTLSEQNLAKTLEQAIIEAIAEAREACDLNGSNSSACAVAWDIVEELQAEKSHRLHSTKTRTYLENYCQEHPEADECRIYDL
;
A
#
# COMPACT_ATOMS: atom_id res chain seq x y z
N MET A 1 -1.43 -31.02 22.01
CA MET A 1 -2.18 -30.76 20.77
C MET A 1 -2.21 -29.26 20.58
N VAL A 2 -1.31 -28.75 19.74
CA VAL A 2 -1.18 -27.31 19.49
C VAL A 2 -2.40 -26.81 18.72
N ASN A 3 -3.07 -25.78 19.25
CA ASN A 3 -4.20 -25.13 18.62
C ASN A 3 -3.68 -24.06 17.66
N THR A 4 -3.27 -24.49 16.46
CA THR A 4 -2.64 -23.69 15.41
C THR A 4 -3.58 -22.73 14.69
N LEU A 5 -4.83 -22.57 15.16
CA LEU A 5 -5.81 -21.66 14.56
C LEU A 5 -5.91 -20.31 15.27
N SER A 6 -5.32 -20.17 16.48
CA SER A 6 -5.47 -18.97 17.31
C SER A 6 -4.33 -17.93 17.16
N GLU A 7 -3.23 -18.28 16.50
CA GLU A 7 -2.10 -17.35 16.27
C GLU A 7 -2.11 -16.73 14.87
N GLN A 8 -3.03 -17.15 14.00
CA GLN A 8 -3.20 -16.62 12.64
C GLN A 8 -3.77 -15.19 12.60
N ASN A 9 -4.04 -14.61 13.77
CA ASN A 9 -4.48 -13.21 13.91
C ASN A 9 -3.36 -12.30 14.45
N LEU A 10 -2.10 -12.67 14.23
CA LEU A 10 -1.02 -11.70 14.21
C LEU A 10 -1.20 -10.87 12.91
N ALA A 11 -1.55 -9.59 13.04
CA ALA A 11 -1.92 -8.72 11.93
C ALA A 11 -1.02 -8.94 10.70
N LYS A 12 -1.58 -9.55 9.65
CA LYS A 12 -0.88 -9.86 8.41
C LYS A 12 -0.28 -8.57 7.84
N THR A 13 1.00 -8.59 7.48
CA THR A 13 1.65 -7.40 6.91
C THR A 13 1.12 -7.14 5.50
N LEU A 14 1.21 -5.89 5.03
CA LEU A 14 0.80 -5.54 3.67
C LEU A 14 1.63 -6.31 2.62
N GLU A 15 2.92 -6.50 2.87
CA GLU A 15 3.79 -7.35 2.06
C GLU A 15 3.28 -8.79 1.95
N GLN A 16 2.91 -9.41 3.07
CA GLN A 16 2.37 -10.77 3.08
C GLN A 16 1.04 -10.84 2.34
N ALA A 17 0.18 -9.81 2.48
CA ALA A 17 -1.08 -9.72 1.75
C ALA A 17 -0.87 -9.65 0.24
N ILE A 18 0.11 -8.87 -0.24
CA ILE A 18 0.45 -8.79 -1.66
C ILE A 18 0.94 -10.13 -2.20
N ILE A 19 1.83 -10.82 -1.47
CA ILE A 19 2.38 -12.12 -1.93
C ILE A 19 1.28 -13.17 -2.06
N GLU A 20 0.36 -13.22 -1.10
CA GLU A 20 -0.78 -14.13 -1.15
C GLU A 20 -1.75 -13.79 -2.29
N ALA A 21 -2.10 -12.51 -2.45
CA ALA A 21 -2.97 -12.06 -3.54
C ALA A 21 -2.37 -12.37 -4.93
N ILE A 22 -1.05 -12.30 -5.09
CA ILE A 22 -0.38 -12.72 -6.34
C ILE A 22 -0.56 -14.23 -6.59
N ALA A 23 -0.46 -15.06 -5.55
CA ALA A 23 -0.68 -16.49 -5.68
C ALA A 23 -2.14 -16.80 -6.04
N GLU A 24 -3.09 -16.14 -5.37
CA GLU A 24 -4.53 -16.26 -5.64
C GLU A 24 -4.89 -15.78 -7.04
N ALA A 25 -4.30 -14.67 -7.52
CA ALA A 25 -4.54 -14.16 -8.86
C ALA A 25 -4.07 -15.15 -9.93
N ARG A 26 -2.90 -15.77 -9.73
CA ARG A 26 -2.40 -16.82 -10.64
C ARG A 26 -3.34 -18.02 -10.66
N GLU A 27 -3.75 -18.52 -9.49
CA GLU A 27 -4.69 -19.63 -9.39
C GLU A 27 -6.05 -19.31 -10.05
N ALA A 28 -6.58 -18.11 -9.81
CA ALA A 28 -7.83 -17.66 -10.43
C ALA A 28 -7.73 -17.64 -11.96
N CYS A 29 -6.61 -17.17 -12.51
CA CYS A 29 -6.35 -17.18 -13.95
C CYS A 29 -6.15 -18.59 -14.52
N ASP A 30 -5.46 -19.48 -13.80
CA ASP A 30 -5.23 -20.86 -14.22
C ASP A 30 -6.54 -21.67 -14.23
N LEU A 31 -7.41 -21.46 -13.24
CA LEU A 31 -8.69 -22.16 -13.10
C LEU A 31 -9.78 -21.62 -14.03
N ASN A 32 -9.88 -20.30 -14.18
CA ASN A 32 -10.99 -19.66 -14.90
C ASN A 32 -10.60 -19.20 -16.31
N GLY A 33 -9.31 -19.26 -16.65
CA GLY A 33 -8.75 -18.74 -17.90
C GLY A 33 -8.25 -17.30 -17.77
N SER A 34 -7.21 -16.98 -18.53
CA SER A 34 -6.50 -15.70 -18.47
C SER A 34 -7.34 -14.48 -18.87
N ASN A 35 -8.39 -14.66 -19.67
CA ASN A 35 -9.30 -13.58 -20.09
C ASN A 35 -10.62 -13.57 -19.29
N SER A 36 -10.71 -14.33 -18.20
CA SER A 36 -11.91 -14.36 -17.36
C SER A 36 -12.02 -13.12 -16.49
N SER A 37 -13.27 -12.75 -16.14
CA SER A 37 -13.51 -11.68 -15.17
C SER A 37 -12.93 -12.00 -13.78
N ALA A 38 -12.89 -13.28 -13.39
CA ALA A 38 -12.30 -13.71 -12.13
C ALA A 38 -10.78 -13.46 -12.09
N CYS A 39 -10.08 -13.75 -13.19
CA CYS A 39 -8.66 -13.43 -13.34
C CYS A 39 -8.41 -11.92 -13.27
N ALA A 40 -9.21 -11.11 -13.98
CA ALA A 40 -9.09 -9.65 -13.95
C ALA A 40 -9.30 -9.07 -12.54
N VAL A 41 -10.38 -9.45 -11.87
CA VAL A 41 -10.69 -8.98 -10.50
C VAL A 41 -9.58 -9.37 -9.51
N ALA A 42 -9.01 -10.57 -9.63
CA ALA A 42 -7.94 -10.99 -8.73
C ALA A 42 -6.66 -10.16 -8.95
N TRP A 43 -6.35 -9.79 -10.19
CA TRP A 43 -5.25 -8.86 -10.48
C TRP A 43 -5.54 -7.42 -10.03
N ASP A 44 -6.79 -6.94 -10.14
CA ASP A 44 -7.17 -5.62 -9.62
C ASP A 44 -6.87 -5.53 -8.11
N ILE A 45 -7.15 -6.59 -7.34
CA ILE A 45 -6.82 -6.63 -5.91
C ILE A 45 -5.31 -6.50 -5.67
N VAL A 46 -4.49 -7.18 -6.50
CA VAL A 46 -3.02 -7.09 -6.43
C VAL A 46 -2.54 -5.67 -6.76
N GLU A 47 -3.16 -5.01 -7.73
CA GLU A 47 -2.85 -3.63 -8.10
C GLU A 47 -3.17 -2.66 -6.96
N GLU A 48 -4.35 -2.76 -6.35
CA GLU A 48 -4.76 -1.90 -5.23
C GLU A 48 -3.87 -2.08 -3.99
N LEU A 49 -3.51 -3.32 -3.64
CA LEU A 49 -2.60 -3.57 -2.51
C LEU A 49 -1.20 -2.98 -2.75
N GLN A 50 -0.70 -3.04 -3.98
CA GLN A 50 0.57 -2.41 -4.35
C GLN A 50 0.48 -0.88 -4.35
N ALA A 51 -0.64 -0.32 -4.82
CA ALA A 51 -0.90 1.12 -4.75
C ALA A 51 -0.90 1.61 -3.30
N GLU A 52 -1.59 0.91 -2.40
CA GLU A 52 -1.58 1.22 -0.96
C GLU A 52 -0.17 1.12 -0.37
N LYS A 53 0.63 0.12 -0.76
CA LYS A 53 2.02 0.02 -0.32
C LYS A 53 2.83 1.24 -0.76
N SER A 54 2.70 1.64 -2.02
CA SER A 54 3.35 2.84 -2.55
C SER A 54 2.89 4.10 -1.79
N HIS A 55 1.59 4.20 -1.51
CA HIS A 55 1.02 5.31 -0.76
C HIS A 55 1.59 5.39 0.67
N ARG A 56 1.68 4.26 1.39
CA ARG A 56 2.32 4.19 2.71
C ARG A 56 3.79 4.58 2.68
N LEU A 57 4.54 4.14 1.66
CA LEU A 57 5.94 4.54 1.49
C LEU A 57 6.08 6.03 1.21
N HIS A 58 5.11 6.62 0.49
CA HIS A 58 5.09 8.05 0.24
C HIS A 58 4.70 8.87 1.48
N SER A 59 3.69 8.43 2.23
CA SER A 59 3.18 9.13 3.42
C SER A 59 4.11 9.03 4.63
N THR A 60 4.96 8.00 4.67
CA THR A 60 6.03 7.85 5.68
C THR A 60 7.28 8.69 5.37
N LYS A 61 7.31 9.45 4.27
CA LYS A 61 8.40 10.37 4.01
C LYS A 61 8.49 11.39 5.15
N THR A 62 9.58 11.35 5.88
CA THR A 62 9.89 12.34 6.91
C THR A 62 10.01 13.71 6.26
N ARG A 63 9.29 14.68 6.82
CA ARG A 63 9.43 16.09 6.44
C ARG A 63 10.90 16.51 6.57
N THR A 64 11.40 17.20 5.55
CA THR A 64 12.72 17.82 5.58
C THR A 64 12.80 18.89 6.67
N TYR A 65 14.02 19.27 7.07
CA TYR A 65 14.20 20.35 8.03
C TYR A 65 13.53 21.66 7.59
N LEU A 66 13.58 21.98 6.29
CA LEU A 66 12.92 23.16 5.74
C LEU A 66 11.39 23.04 5.83
N GLU A 67 10.81 21.88 5.48
CA GLU A 67 9.37 21.67 5.58
C GLU A 67 8.86 21.75 7.02
N ASN A 68 9.63 21.28 8.00
CA ASN A 68 9.29 21.45 9.41
C ASN A 68 9.39 22.92 9.83
N TYR A 69 10.49 23.59 9.47
CA TYR A 69 10.68 25.01 9.76
C TYR A 69 9.56 25.88 9.16
N CYS A 70 9.19 25.67 7.91
CA CYS A 70 8.11 26.41 7.24
C CYS A 70 6.71 26.11 7.79
N GLN A 71 6.52 24.97 8.47
CA GLN A 71 5.27 24.68 9.18
C GLN A 71 5.13 25.53 10.44
N GLU A 72 6.24 25.78 11.13
CA GLU A 72 6.29 26.54 12.38
C GLU A 72 6.43 28.05 12.13
N HIS A 73 7.06 28.43 11.01
CA HIS A 73 7.37 29.81 10.61
C HIS A 73 6.93 30.09 9.16
N PRO A 74 5.62 30.09 8.86
CA PRO A 74 5.13 30.34 7.49
C PRO A 74 5.46 31.75 6.96
N GLU A 75 5.75 32.70 7.85
CA GLU A 75 6.11 34.08 7.52
C GLU A 75 7.58 34.27 7.12
N ALA A 76 8.44 33.28 7.36
CA ALA A 76 9.86 33.33 7.02
C ALA A 76 10.05 33.50 5.50
N ASP A 77 11.09 34.22 5.09
CA ASP A 77 11.32 34.57 3.68
C ASP A 77 11.46 33.32 2.79
N GLU A 78 12.04 32.23 3.33
CA GLU A 78 12.21 30.94 2.67
C GLU A 78 10.90 30.13 2.53
N CYS A 79 9.83 30.55 3.18
CA CYS A 79 8.58 29.78 3.34
C CYS A 79 7.35 30.47 2.73
N ARG A 80 7.46 31.74 2.32
CA ARG A 80 6.34 32.48 1.73
C ARG A 80 5.95 31.89 0.38
N ILE A 81 4.72 31.40 0.30
CA ILE A 81 4.08 30.98 -0.95
C ILE A 81 3.12 32.10 -1.38
N TYR A 82 3.25 32.55 -2.62
CA TYR A 82 2.38 33.58 -3.20
C TYR A 82 1.45 32.92 -4.21
N ASP A 83 0.14 33.11 -4.04
CA ASP A 83 -0.84 32.76 -5.06
C ASP A 83 -0.74 33.80 -6.19
N LEU A 84 -0.44 33.34 -7.41
CA LEU A 84 -0.29 34.15 -8.62
C LEU A 84 -1.57 34.19 -9.45
#